data_AF-A0A9P5ZTP1-F1
#
_entry.id   AF-A0A9P5ZTP1-F1
#
_cell.length_a   1.000
_cell.length_b   1.000
_cell.length_c   1.000
_cell.angle_alpha   90.00
_cell.angle_beta   90.00
_cell.angle_gamma   90.00
#
_symmetry.space_group_name_H-M   'P 1'
#
loop_
_entity.id
_entity.type
_entity.pdbx_description
1 polymer ?
#
loop_
_entity_poly.entity_id
_entity_poly.type
_entity_poly.pdbx_seq_one_letter_code
_entity_poly.pdbx_strand_id
1 'polypeptide(L)'
;MAGQTQEFIRNDSPEASTSKITLVAIFDFTQIFGFVLLGIVLLTATLAPSIRRSPAWFNFLSIWVLSCVSYLVTLGQQTGEEPNFSICLLQAMLVYAAPAVTVTAGLCFSIEMWRIVTRAGGSSGGRALSFRDYGAIIIAPYVVHFFICAEVLILGLKNREWVQRDRTSMFCHLDSTTPLVL
;
A
#
# COMPACT_ATOMS: atom_id res chain seq x y z
N MET A 1 -36.59 -22.96 30.45
CA MET A 1 -36.17 -22.01 29.39
C MET A 1 -34.84 -21.35 29.78
N ALA A 2 -33.77 -22.14 29.88
CA ALA A 2 -32.45 -21.69 30.34
C ALA A 2 -31.34 -22.33 29.47
N GLY A 3 -31.52 -22.31 28.15
CA GLY A 3 -30.68 -23.07 27.21
C GLY A 3 -30.12 -22.28 26.01
N GLN A 4 -30.54 -21.04 25.76
CA GLN A 4 -30.13 -20.28 24.57
C GLN A 4 -29.07 -19.19 24.82
N THR A 5 -28.76 -18.86 26.07
CA THR A 5 -27.80 -17.78 26.38
C THR A 5 -26.34 -18.26 26.49
N GLN A 6 -26.09 -19.57 26.50
CA GLN A 6 -24.71 -20.12 26.57
C GLN A 6 -24.11 -20.49 25.21
N GLU A 7 -24.89 -20.64 24.14
CA GLU A 7 -24.33 -20.94 22.80
C GLU A 7 -23.74 -19.71 22.11
N PHE A 8 -24.18 -18.50 22.47
CA PHE A 8 -23.61 -17.27 21.90
C PHE A 8 -22.24 -16.91 22.50
N ILE A 9 -21.96 -17.32 23.74
CA ILE A 9 -20.66 -17.09 24.41
C ILE A 9 -19.66 -18.22 24.11
N ARG A 10 -20.12 -19.40 23.67
CA ARG A 10 -19.28 -20.59 23.43
C ARG A 10 -18.65 -20.67 22.02
N ASN A 11 -18.97 -19.75 21.10
CA ASN A 11 -18.49 -19.82 19.71
C ASN A 11 -17.33 -18.88 19.37
N ASP A 12 -16.73 -18.19 20.33
CA ASP A 12 -15.42 -17.56 20.14
C ASP A 12 -14.34 -18.61 20.46
N SER A 13 -14.19 -19.59 19.55
CA SER A 13 -13.22 -20.67 19.71
C SER A 13 -11.80 -20.08 19.80
N PRO A 14 -10.97 -20.47 20.80
CA PRO A 14 -9.59 -20.00 20.93
C PRO A 14 -8.72 -20.30 19.70
N GLU A 15 -9.13 -21.25 18.86
CA GLU A 15 -8.51 -21.53 17.57
C GLU A 15 -8.66 -20.36 16.57
N ALA A 16 -9.81 -19.68 16.57
CA ALA A 16 -10.07 -18.57 15.65
C ALA A 16 -9.25 -17.32 16.00
N SER A 17 -9.09 -17.02 17.30
CA SER A 17 -8.24 -15.91 17.76
C SER A 17 -6.76 -16.19 17.53
N THR A 18 -6.31 -17.42 17.80
CA THR A 18 -4.93 -17.87 17.54
C THR A 18 -4.56 -17.73 16.06
N SER A 19 -5.45 -18.18 15.16
CA SER A 19 -5.23 -18.07 13.71
C SER A 19 -5.08 -16.62 13.25
N LYS A 20 -5.92 -15.70 13.75
CA LYS A 20 -5.83 -14.26 13.44
C LYS A 20 -4.50 -13.65 13.89
N ILE A 21 -4.05 -13.95 15.11
CA ILE A 21 -2.76 -13.46 15.62
C ILE A 21 -1.61 -13.96 14.75
N THR A 22 -1.64 -15.24 14.34
CA THR A 22 -0.64 -15.79 13.43
C THR A 22 -0.65 -15.09 12.07
N LEU A 23 -1.82 -14.80 11.49
CA LEU A 23 -1.94 -14.09 10.22
C LEU A 23 -1.38 -12.66 10.31
N VAL A 24 -1.73 -11.92 11.36
CA VAL A 24 -1.19 -10.57 11.62
C VAL A 24 0.33 -10.63 11.74
N ALA A 25 0.88 -11.58 12.51
CA ALA A 25 2.32 -11.70 12.67
C ALA A 25 3.05 -12.00 11.35
N ILE A 26 2.52 -12.91 10.52
CA ILE A 26 3.08 -13.22 9.19
C ILE A 26 3.00 -11.99 8.28
N PHE A 27 1.87 -11.28 8.31
CA PHE A 27 1.66 -10.08 7.53
C PHE A 27 2.67 -8.98 7.92
N ASP A 28 2.79 -8.65 9.20
CA ASP A 28 3.73 -7.64 9.69
C ASP A 28 5.17 -8.01 9.38
N PHE A 29 5.54 -9.27 9.60
CA PHE A 29 6.86 -9.78 9.23
C PHE A 29 7.14 -9.57 7.75
N THR A 30 6.17 -9.86 6.88
CA THR A 30 6.30 -9.68 5.42
C THR A 30 6.50 -8.21 5.06
N GLN A 31 5.73 -7.30 5.67
CA GLN A 31 5.86 -5.86 5.40
C GLN A 31 7.19 -5.29 5.92
N ILE A 32 7.63 -5.67 7.12
CA ILE A 32 8.93 -5.27 7.69
C ILE A 32 10.06 -5.80 6.81
N PHE A 33 9.99 -7.08 6.44
CA PHE A 33 11.01 -7.70 5.60
C PHE A 33 11.10 -7.02 4.23
N GLY A 34 9.96 -6.75 3.59
CA GLY A 34 9.89 -6.00 2.34
C GLY A 34 10.48 -4.60 2.48
N PHE A 35 10.10 -3.85 3.52
CA PHE A 35 10.63 -2.51 3.80
C PHE A 35 12.16 -2.51 3.94
N VAL A 36 12.71 -3.43 4.75
CA VAL A 36 14.15 -3.54 4.98
C VAL A 36 14.89 -3.90 3.69
N LEU A 37 14.43 -4.91 2.95
CA LEU A 37 15.09 -5.31 1.71
C LEU A 37 15.05 -4.21 0.64
N LEU A 38 13.90 -3.57 0.44
CA LEU A 38 13.77 -2.46 -0.51
C LEU A 38 14.63 -1.26 -0.10
N GLY A 39 14.71 -0.97 1.20
CA GLY A 39 15.59 0.06 1.76
C GLY A 39 17.06 -0.23 1.47
N ILE A 40 17.51 -1.48 1.68
CA ILE A 40 18.87 -1.91 1.33
C ILE A 40 19.13 -1.76 -0.17
N VAL A 41 18.18 -2.16 -1.03
CA VAL A 41 18.30 -2.02 -2.48
C VAL A 41 18.42 -0.55 -2.90
N LEU A 42 17.59 0.33 -2.34
CA LEU A 42 17.66 1.77 -2.61
C LEU A 42 18.98 2.37 -2.12
N LEU A 43 19.41 2.04 -0.90
CA LEU A 43 20.65 2.54 -0.32
C LEU A 43 21.88 2.06 -1.12
N THR A 44 21.94 0.79 -1.46
CA THR A 44 23.03 0.25 -2.28
C THR A 44 23.04 0.87 -3.68
N ALA A 45 21.87 1.13 -4.27
CA ALA A 45 21.77 1.77 -5.56
C ALA A 45 22.22 3.24 -5.55
N THR A 46 21.93 3.99 -4.47
CA THR A 46 22.38 5.39 -4.33
C THR A 46 23.87 5.50 -4.01
N LEU A 47 24.42 4.54 -3.26
CA LEU A 47 25.85 4.47 -2.92
C LEU A 47 26.71 3.91 -4.06
N ALA A 48 26.12 3.31 -5.10
CA ALA A 48 26.83 2.77 -6.26
C ALA A 48 26.61 3.61 -7.53
N PRO A 49 27.17 4.84 -7.61
CA PRO A 49 26.96 5.77 -8.73
C PRO A 49 27.52 5.26 -10.07
N SER A 50 28.38 4.24 -10.02
CA SER A 50 28.91 3.56 -11.20
C SER A 50 27.81 2.94 -12.08
N ILE A 51 26.69 2.52 -11.48
CA ILE A 51 25.61 1.84 -12.18
C ILE A 51 24.49 2.84 -12.47
N ARG A 52 24.35 3.24 -13.73
CA ARG A 52 23.25 4.12 -14.16
C ARG A 52 21.92 3.37 -14.11
N ARG A 53 21.00 3.86 -13.29
CA ARG A 53 19.61 3.35 -13.18
C ARG A 53 18.63 4.43 -13.59
N SER A 54 17.47 4.02 -14.11
CA SER A 54 16.42 4.94 -14.51
C SER A 54 15.75 5.62 -13.31
N PRO A 55 15.32 6.89 -13.43
CA PRO A 55 14.51 7.54 -12.41
C PRO A 55 13.20 6.81 -12.09
N ALA A 56 12.51 6.21 -13.08
CA ALA A 56 11.28 5.45 -12.77
C ALA A 56 11.55 4.16 -11.99
N TRP A 57 12.75 3.59 -12.05
CA TRP A 57 13.12 2.45 -11.21
C TRP A 57 13.18 2.85 -9.74
N PHE A 58 13.84 3.98 -9.44
CA PHE A 58 13.86 4.53 -8.08
C PHE A 58 12.44 4.86 -7.61
N ASN A 59 11.65 5.52 -8.47
CA ASN A 59 10.26 5.85 -8.16
C ASN A 59 9.44 4.60 -7.81
N PHE A 60 9.52 3.57 -8.64
CA PHE A 60 8.80 2.30 -8.44
C PHE A 60 9.17 1.66 -7.09
N LEU A 61 10.46 1.56 -6.76
CA LEU A 61 10.88 1.02 -5.46
C LEU A 61 10.42 1.89 -4.29
N SER A 62 10.46 3.22 -4.43
CA SER A 62 9.96 4.13 -3.39
C SER A 62 8.46 3.96 -3.15
N ILE A 63 7.67 3.68 -4.19
CA ILE A 63 6.23 3.37 -4.04
C ILE A 63 5.99 2.05 -3.30
N TRP A 64 6.83 1.03 -3.51
CA TRP A 64 6.75 -0.20 -2.72
C TRP A 64 7.13 0.01 -1.26
N VAL A 65 8.16 0.82 -0.99
CA VAL A 65 8.50 1.25 0.38
C VAL A 65 7.33 1.98 1.04
N LEU A 66 6.71 2.92 0.31
CA LEU A 66 5.52 3.62 0.78
C LEU A 66 4.40 2.62 1.11
N SER A 67 4.16 1.62 0.26
CA SER A 67 3.14 0.60 0.49
C SER A 67 3.41 -0.22 1.76
N CYS A 68 4.67 -0.63 2.01
CA CYS A 68 5.01 -1.29 3.27
C CYS A 68 4.76 -0.39 4.49
N VAL A 69 5.15 0.88 4.41
CA VAL A 69 4.90 1.86 5.48
C VAL A 69 3.40 2.03 5.73
N SER A 70 2.58 2.11 4.67
CA SER A 70 1.12 2.21 4.77
C SER A 70 0.53 1.12 5.65
N TYR A 71 0.94 -0.12 5.43
CA TYR A 71 0.44 -1.26 6.20
C TYR A 71 0.98 -1.28 7.64
N LEU A 72 2.21 -0.79 7.86
CA LEU A 72 2.83 -0.74 9.19
C LEU A 72 2.32 0.41 10.09
N VAL A 73 1.44 1.29 9.60
CA VAL A 73 0.90 2.42 10.39
C VAL A 73 0.20 1.96 11.69
N THR A 74 -0.48 0.82 11.68
CA THR A 74 -1.15 0.26 12.87
C THR A 74 -0.32 -0.79 13.60
N LEU A 75 0.99 -0.89 13.32
CA LEU A 75 1.84 -1.88 13.98
C LEU A 75 1.74 -1.73 15.51
N GLY A 76 1.43 -2.84 16.19
CA GLY A 76 1.21 -2.85 17.64
C GLY A 76 -0.18 -2.40 18.11
N GLN A 77 -1.05 -1.94 17.21
CA GLN A 77 -2.47 -1.64 17.46
C GLN A 77 -3.44 -2.58 16.70
N GLN A 78 -2.89 -3.63 16.09
CA GLN A 78 -3.66 -4.62 15.33
C GLN A 78 -4.43 -5.61 16.21
N THR A 79 -3.96 -5.87 17.43
CA THR A 79 -4.63 -6.78 18.39
C THR A 79 -5.15 -6.01 19.60
N GLY A 80 -6.17 -6.55 20.26
CA GLY A 80 -6.77 -5.93 21.45
C GLY A 80 -7.79 -4.84 21.10
N GLU A 81 -7.75 -3.72 21.84
CA GLU A 81 -8.67 -2.59 21.67
C GLU A 81 -8.60 -2.00 20.24
N GLU A 82 -9.66 -1.28 19.86
CA GLU A 82 -9.70 -0.64 18.55
C GLU A 82 -8.67 0.49 18.45
N PRO A 83 -7.97 0.62 17.30
CA PRO A 83 -7.01 1.70 17.11
C PRO A 83 -7.71 3.06 17.12
N ASN A 84 -6.96 4.11 17.47
CA ASN A 84 -7.45 5.47 17.39
C ASN A 84 -7.98 5.77 15.98
N PHE A 85 -9.17 6.36 15.90
CA PHE A 85 -9.84 6.69 14.63
C PHE A 85 -8.89 7.35 13.61
N SER A 86 -8.10 8.33 14.02
CA SER A 86 -7.19 9.05 13.12
C SER A 86 -6.09 8.16 12.53
N ILE A 87 -5.56 7.21 13.30
CA ILE A 87 -4.53 6.27 12.85
C ILE A 87 -5.16 5.25 11.89
N CYS A 88 -6.34 4.75 12.24
CA CYS A 88 -7.10 3.81 11.44
C CYS A 88 -7.51 4.42 10.09
N LEU A 89 -7.98 5.67 10.09
CA LEU A 89 -8.32 6.42 8.88
C LEU A 89 -7.07 6.68 8.03
N LEU A 90 -5.95 7.10 8.64
CA LEU A 90 -4.69 7.30 7.93
C LEU A 90 -4.23 6.02 7.23
N GLN A 91 -4.28 4.88 7.94
CA GLN A 91 -3.93 3.59 7.35
C GLN A 91 -4.88 3.24 6.20
N ALA A 92 -6.20 3.36 6.40
CA ALA A 92 -7.18 3.07 5.37
C ALA A 92 -6.91 3.89 4.10
N MET A 93 -6.71 5.21 4.22
CA MET A 93 -6.38 6.08 3.09
C MET A 93 -5.18 5.56 2.29
N LEU A 94 -4.10 5.25 3.00
CA LEU A 94 -2.85 4.82 2.37
C LEU A 94 -2.95 3.43 1.75
N VAL A 95 -3.70 2.51 2.37
CA VAL A 95 -3.91 1.13 1.90
C VAL A 95 -4.81 1.09 0.67
N TYR A 96 -5.90 1.85 0.65
CA TYR A 96 -6.79 1.94 -0.52
C TYR A 96 -6.10 2.57 -1.72
N ALA A 97 -5.20 3.53 -1.49
CA ALA A 97 -4.41 4.14 -2.55
C ALA A 97 -3.27 3.26 -3.07
N ALA A 98 -2.83 2.24 -2.32
CA ALA A 98 -1.66 1.42 -2.63
C ALA A 98 -1.76 0.64 -3.97
N PRO A 99 -2.87 -0.05 -4.31
CA PRO A 99 -2.99 -0.76 -5.59
C PRO A 99 -2.89 0.18 -6.81
N ALA A 100 -3.58 1.32 -6.76
CA ALA A 100 -3.59 2.25 -7.87
C ALA A 100 -2.24 2.93 -8.09
N VAL A 101 -1.56 3.35 -7.01
CA VAL A 101 -0.22 3.95 -7.11
C VAL A 101 0.82 2.94 -7.61
N THR A 102 0.76 1.69 -7.13
CA THR A 102 1.72 0.63 -7.52
C THR A 102 1.56 0.24 -8.99
N VAL A 103 0.31 0.07 -9.48
CA VAL A 103 0.04 -0.20 -10.91
C VAL A 103 0.51 0.98 -11.77
N THR A 104 0.19 2.22 -11.38
CA THR A 104 0.61 3.41 -12.13
C THR A 104 2.14 3.53 -12.19
N ALA A 105 2.83 3.32 -11.07
CA ALA A 105 4.29 3.34 -11.01
C ALA A 105 4.91 2.19 -11.83
N GLY A 106 4.31 1.00 -11.79
CA GLY A 106 4.73 -0.15 -12.59
C GLY A 106 4.60 0.07 -14.09
N LEU A 107 3.50 0.70 -14.54
CA LEU A 107 3.33 1.11 -15.93
C LEU A 107 4.37 2.15 -16.35
N CYS A 108 4.59 3.16 -15.52
CA CYS A 108 5.60 4.20 -15.74
C CYS A 108 7.00 3.59 -15.90
N PHE A 109 7.38 2.67 -15.01
CA PHE A 109 8.65 1.94 -15.09
C PHE A 109 8.74 1.04 -16.34
N SER A 110 7.67 0.32 -16.67
CA SER A 110 7.63 -0.55 -17.86
C SER A 110 7.79 0.22 -19.16
N ILE A 111 7.14 1.38 -19.27
CA ILE A 111 7.29 2.29 -20.41
C ILE A 111 8.73 2.78 -20.51
N GLU A 112 9.34 3.20 -19.41
CA GLU A 112 10.74 3.64 -19.43
C GLU A 112 11.68 2.50 -19.84
N MET A 113 11.51 1.31 -19.26
CA MET A 113 12.32 0.12 -19.58
C MET A 113 12.21 -0.27 -21.05
N TRP A 114 10.98 -0.34 -21.59
CA TRP A 114 10.74 -0.63 -23.00
C TRP A 114 11.48 0.34 -23.93
N ARG A 115 11.48 1.63 -23.56
CA ARG A 115 12.13 2.69 -24.33
C ARG A 115 13.66 2.61 -24.25
N ILE A 116 14.21 2.23 -23.10
CA ILE A 116 15.66 2.01 -22.93
C ILE A 116 16.11 0.83 -23.81
N VAL A 117 15.38 -0.29 -23.77
CA VAL A 117 15.71 -1.51 -24.54
C VAL A 117 15.60 -1.26 -26.04
N THR A 118 14.52 -0.62 -26.51
CA THR A 118 14.32 -0.33 -27.94
C THR A 118 15.37 0.64 -28.51
N ARG A 119 15.81 1.64 -27.74
CA ARG A 119 16.92 2.52 -28.14
C ARG A 119 18.27 1.79 -28.18
N ALA A 120 18.52 0.91 -27.23
CA ALA A 120 19.76 0.13 -27.18
C ALA A 120 19.87 -0.87 -28.35
N GLY A 121 18.74 -1.43 -28.80
CA GLY A 121 18.68 -2.41 -29.89
C GLY A 121 18.76 -1.82 -31.31
N GLY A 122 19.12 -0.54 -31.47
CA GLY A 122 19.28 0.11 -32.78
C GLY A 122 17.97 0.37 -33.54
N SER A 123 16.83 -0.04 -32.99
CA SER A 123 15.51 0.09 -33.59
C SER A 123 14.77 1.25 -32.94
N SER A 124 15.08 2.51 -33.29
CA SER A 124 14.08 3.60 -33.22
C SER A 124 14.59 4.97 -33.67
N GLY A 125 13.87 5.57 -34.63
CA GLY A 125 13.72 7.02 -34.79
C GLY A 125 12.80 7.65 -33.72
N GLY A 126 12.87 7.15 -32.49
CA GLY A 126 11.98 7.53 -31.39
C GLY A 126 12.54 8.74 -30.64
N ARG A 127 11.76 9.84 -30.57
CA ARG A 127 12.13 11.08 -29.87
C ARG A 127 12.68 10.82 -28.46
N ALA A 128 13.80 11.45 -28.10
CA ALA A 128 14.29 11.49 -26.73
C ALA A 128 13.20 12.10 -25.82
N LEU A 129 13.01 11.54 -24.62
CA LEU A 129 12.04 12.07 -23.66
C LEU A 129 12.51 13.46 -23.23
N SER A 130 11.60 14.44 -23.28
CA SER A 130 11.86 15.74 -22.68
C SER A 130 11.91 15.60 -21.16
N PHE A 131 12.57 16.54 -20.49
CA PHE A 131 12.52 16.67 -19.03
C PHE A 131 11.06 16.70 -18.51
N ARG A 132 10.15 17.30 -19.28
CA ARG A 132 8.71 17.33 -18.97
C ARG A 132 8.07 15.94 -18.96
N ASP A 133 8.47 15.07 -19.87
CA ASP A 133 7.93 13.72 -19.96
C ASP A 133 8.42 12.85 -18.80
N TYR A 134 9.69 13.01 -18.40
CA TYR A 134 10.24 12.39 -17.19
C TYR A 134 9.54 12.88 -15.92
N GLY A 135 9.27 14.19 -15.82
CA GLY A 135 8.49 14.76 -14.74
C GLY A 135 7.09 14.13 -14.67
N ALA A 136 6.40 13.99 -15.80
CA ALA A 136 5.07 13.39 -15.85
C ALA A 136 5.07 11.91 -15.40
N ILE A 137 6.05 11.11 -15.84
CA ILE A 137 6.22 9.70 -15.45
C ILE A 137 6.45 9.56 -13.94
N ILE A 138 7.22 10.47 -13.34
CA ILE A 138 7.51 10.43 -11.91
C ILE A 138 6.32 10.93 -11.08
N ILE A 139 5.65 12.00 -11.52
CA ILE A 139 4.59 12.67 -10.77
C ILE A 139 3.26 11.90 -10.83
N ALA A 140 2.96 11.23 -11.95
CA ALA A 140 1.66 10.57 -12.17
C ALA A 140 1.23 9.60 -11.04
N PRO A 141 2.09 8.69 -10.54
CA PRO A 141 1.73 7.81 -9.42
C PRO A 141 1.32 8.59 -8.17
N TYR A 142 2.03 9.66 -7.82
CA TYR A 142 1.75 10.47 -6.63
C TYR A 142 0.44 11.25 -6.76
N VAL A 143 0.12 11.71 -7.97
CA VAL A 143 -1.17 12.37 -8.25
C VAL A 143 -2.33 11.39 -8.03
N VAL A 144 -2.22 10.18 -8.59
CA VAL A 144 -3.23 9.11 -8.37
C VAL A 144 -3.36 8.78 -6.88
N HIS A 145 -2.23 8.64 -6.18
CA HIS A 145 -2.21 8.37 -4.75
C HIS A 145 -2.91 9.47 -3.95
N PHE A 146 -2.62 10.74 -4.25
CA PHE A 146 -3.23 11.89 -3.59
C PHE A 146 -4.74 11.92 -3.77
N PHE A 147 -5.24 11.71 -4.99
CA PHE A 147 -6.68 11.72 -5.24
C PHE A 147 -7.41 10.63 -4.45
N ILE A 148 -6.89 9.39 -4.44
CA ILE A 148 -7.55 8.31 -3.69
C ILE A 148 -7.47 8.55 -2.18
N CYS A 149 -6.33 9.02 -1.67
CA CYS A 149 -6.22 9.40 -0.26
C CYS A 149 -7.22 10.51 0.11
N ALA A 150 -7.41 11.51 -0.76
CA ALA A 150 -8.35 12.59 -0.54
C ALA A 150 -9.80 12.08 -0.51
N GLU A 151 -10.19 11.20 -1.43
CA GLU A 151 -11.52 10.57 -1.45
C GLU A 151 -11.80 9.80 -0.16
N VAL A 152 -10.87 8.91 0.24
CA VAL A 152 -11.02 8.10 1.47
C VAL A 152 -11.05 8.99 2.72
N LEU A 153 -10.24 10.06 2.76
CA LEU A 153 -10.26 11.03 3.85
C LEU A 153 -11.62 11.75 3.95
N ILE A 154 -12.14 12.24 2.83
CA ILE A 154 -13.42 12.95 2.79
C ILE A 154 -14.55 12.03 3.23
N LEU A 155 -14.56 10.77 2.78
CA LEU A 155 -15.56 9.78 3.15
C LEU A 155 -15.47 9.38 4.63
N GLY A 156 -14.26 9.11 5.13
CA GLY A 156 -14.03 8.72 6.53
C GLY A 156 -14.29 9.86 7.52
N LEU A 157 -14.06 11.12 7.15
CA LEU A 157 -14.40 12.27 7.98
C LEU A 157 -15.91 12.56 8.00
N LYS A 158 -16.63 12.26 6.91
CA LYS A 158 -18.09 12.43 6.86
C LYS A 158 -18.83 11.36 7.65
N ASN A 159 -18.36 10.11 7.63
CA ASN A 159 -19.01 8.98 8.28
C ASN A 159 -18.01 8.26 9.17
N ARG A 160 -17.89 8.75 10.41
CA ARG A 160 -16.87 8.30 11.36
C ARG A 160 -17.05 6.83 11.73
N GLU A 161 -18.29 6.37 11.76
CA GLU A 161 -18.67 4.99 12.07
C GLU A 161 -18.24 3.96 11.01
N TRP A 162 -17.90 4.38 9.79
CA TRP A 162 -17.45 3.47 8.72
C TRP A 162 -16.00 3.06 8.86
N VAL A 163 -15.18 3.82 9.60
CA VAL A 163 -13.76 3.52 9.77
C VAL A 163 -13.62 2.46 10.85
N GLN A 164 -13.40 1.21 10.43
CA GLN A 164 -13.30 0.08 11.34
C GLN A 164 -12.11 -0.81 10.98
N ARG A 165 -11.58 -1.52 11.98
CA ARG A 165 -10.56 -2.54 11.76
C ARG A 165 -11.20 -3.72 11.02
N ASP A 166 -10.54 -4.21 9.98
CA ASP A 166 -11.03 -5.36 9.22
C ASP A 166 -11.12 -6.63 10.11
N ARG A 167 -11.94 -7.61 9.69
CA ARG A 167 -12.13 -8.88 10.41
C ARG A 167 -10.84 -9.69 10.58
N THR A 168 -9.87 -9.48 9.68
CA THR A 168 -8.54 -10.08 9.76
C THR A 168 -7.60 -9.40 10.75
N SER A 169 -7.99 -8.24 11.29
CA SER A 169 -7.19 -7.38 12.17
C SER A 169 -5.90 -6.82 11.55
N MET A 170 -5.63 -7.06 10.26
CA MET A 170 -4.38 -6.65 9.62
C MET A 170 -4.34 -5.16 9.25
N PHE A 171 -5.49 -4.61 8.82
CA PHE A 171 -5.61 -3.22 8.38
C PHE A 171 -7.00 -2.64 8.66
N CYS A 172 -7.12 -1.33 8.56
CA CYS A 172 -8.37 -0.58 8.65
C CYS A 172 -9.04 -0.40 7.30
N HIS A 173 -10.37 -0.45 7.30
CA HIS A 173 -11.19 -0.32 6.09
C HIS A 173 -12.37 0.63 6.31
N LEU A 174 -12.97 1.07 5.19
CA LEU A 174 -14.24 1.78 5.20
C LEU A 174 -15.36 0.77 4.95
N ASP A 175 -16.15 0.48 5.99
CA ASP A 175 -17.35 -0.34 5.88
C ASP A 175 -18.49 0.51 5.27
N SER A 176 -18.53 0.54 3.94
CA SER A 176 -19.58 1.23 3.19
C SER A 176 -20.47 0.21 2.48
N THR A 177 -21.78 0.34 2.66
CA THR A 177 -22.78 -0.51 2.00
C THR A 177 -22.85 -0.26 0.48
N THR A 178 -22.27 0.86 0.03
CA THR A 178 -22.04 1.17 -1.38
C THR A 178 -20.62 0.75 -1.74
N PRO A 179 -20.41 -0.13 -2.74
CA PRO A 179 -19.06 -0.45 -3.18
C PRO A 179 -18.37 0.85 -3.61
N LEU A 180 -17.23 1.16 -2.98
CA LEU A 180 -16.31 2.17 -3.46
C LEU A 180 -15.99 1.82 -4.91
N VAL A 181 -16.50 2.63 -5.83
CA VAL A 181 -16.26 2.47 -7.27
C VAL A 181 -14.81 2.88 -7.50
N LEU A 182 -13.91 1.90 -7.46
CA LEU A 182 -12.60 1.96 -8.07
C LEU A 182 -12.25 0.61 -8.70
#